data_AF-A0A9D2DX28-F1
#
_entry.id   AF-A0A9D2DX28-F1
#
_cell.length_a   1.000
_cell.length_b   1.000
_cell.length_c   1.000
_cell.angle_alpha   90.00
_cell.angle_beta   90.00
_cell.angle_gamma   90.00
#
_symmetry.space_group_name_H-M   'P 1'
#
loop_
_entity.id
_entity.type
_entity.pdbx_description
1 polymer ?
#
loop_
_entity_poly.entity_id
_entity_poly.type
_entity_poly.pdbx_seq_one_letter_code
_entity_poly.pdbx_strand_id
1 'polypeptide(L)'
;MTQKRKTPPKAAGKKPSAKKAPAPRKPQKKGVPVGRTLKTQDKYLPYKKSKVQELKAKRWVVVIDKNTDEELAIVRLTDEKQPNTTHLPTYRKGNRKDTYFKHFVEIEDSEGNAIRVDGKKFLENAAEYDLSPKEMRFLRDKVLNHSRQSQENRSKILILKKKKPRD
;
A
#
# COMPACT_ATOMS: atom_id res chain seq x y z
N MET A 1 -44.36 4.23 81.53
CA MET A 1 -43.04 3.81 81.00
C MET A 1 -43.26 2.41 80.44
N THR A 2 -43.12 2.05 79.16
CA THR A 2 -42.11 2.40 78.15
C THR A 2 -42.70 2.13 76.76
N GLN A 3 -42.33 2.94 75.78
CA GLN A 3 -42.94 3.02 74.45
C GLN A 3 -42.57 1.86 73.51
N LYS A 4 -43.53 1.48 72.65
CA LYS A 4 -43.38 0.62 71.47
C LYS A 4 -42.25 1.12 70.55
N ARG A 5 -41.29 0.26 70.21
CA ARG A 5 -40.38 0.47 69.07
C ARG A 5 -40.73 -0.50 67.94
N LYS A 6 -41.42 0.03 66.93
CA LYS A 6 -41.59 -0.56 65.59
C LYS A 6 -40.26 -0.43 64.84
N THR A 7 -39.73 -1.54 64.36
CA THR A 7 -38.61 -1.56 63.39
C THR A 7 -39.14 -1.20 61.99
N PRO A 8 -38.53 -0.23 61.29
CA PRO A 8 -38.94 0.13 59.93
C PRO A 8 -38.32 -0.79 58.86
N PRO A 9 -38.91 -0.85 57.64
CA PRO A 9 -38.58 -1.82 56.60
C PRO A 9 -37.29 -1.47 55.84
N LYS A 10 -36.64 -2.53 55.35
CA LYS A 10 -35.40 -2.55 54.57
C LYS A 10 -35.58 -1.83 53.23
N ALA A 11 -34.78 -0.78 52.99
CA ALA A 11 -34.82 0.03 51.79
C ALA A 11 -34.46 -0.77 50.51
N ALA A 12 -35.17 -0.48 49.43
CA ALA A 12 -34.98 -1.05 48.10
C ALA A 12 -33.60 -0.70 47.52
N GLY A 13 -32.86 -1.72 47.11
CA GLY A 13 -31.59 -1.57 46.41
C GLY A 13 -31.77 -0.97 45.01
N LYS A 14 -30.99 0.08 44.72
CA LYS A 14 -30.88 0.71 43.40
C LYS A 14 -30.39 -0.31 42.37
N LYS A 15 -31.11 -0.46 41.26
CA LYS A 15 -30.65 -1.18 40.05
C LYS A 15 -29.31 -0.59 39.58
N PRO A 16 -28.29 -1.41 39.27
CA PRO A 16 -27.07 -0.90 38.66
C PRO A 16 -27.37 -0.44 37.23
N SER A 17 -27.08 0.83 36.95
CA SER A 17 -27.17 1.43 35.62
C SER A 17 -26.32 0.65 34.63
N ALA A 18 -26.96 0.09 33.61
CA ALA A 18 -26.28 -0.59 32.50
C ALA A 18 -25.33 0.40 31.80
N LYS A 19 -24.02 0.24 32.02
CA LYS A 19 -23.00 0.88 31.18
C LYS A 19 -23.20 0.36 29.76
N LYS A 20 -23.64 1.24 28.85
CA LYS A 20 -23.63 0.96 27.40
C LYS A 20 -22.22 0.50 27.01
N ALA A 21 -22.13 -0.71 26.45
CA ALA A 21 -20.91 -1.21 25.85
C ALA A 21 -20.42 -0.20 24.79
N PRO A 22 -19.11 0.08 24.72
CA PRO A 22 -18.58 0.94 23.67
C PRO A 22 -18.94 0.34 22.30
N ALA A 23 -19.42 1.19 21.40
CA ALA A 23 -19.76 0.78 20.04
C ALA A 23 -18.57 0.06 19.40
N PRO A 24 -18.80 -1.02 18.61
CA PRO A 24 -17.71 -1.69 17.91
C PRO A 24 -16.99 -0.67 17.03
N ARG A 25 -15.70 -0.48 17.28
CA ARG A 25 -14.85 0.38 16.45
C ARG A 25 -14.96 -0.13 15.02
N LYS A 26 -15.34 0.75 14.09
CA LYS A 26 -15.32 0.43 12.64
C LYS A 26 -13.93 -0.16 12.32
N PRO A 27 -13.84 -1.29 11.59
CA PRO A 27 -12.55 -1.83 11.20
C PRO A 27 -11.82 -0.74 10.42
N GLN A 28 -10.68 -0.28 10.94
CA GLN A 28 -9.79 0.60 10.20
C GLN A 28 -9.44 -0.13 8.90
N LYS A 29 -9.68 0.50 7.74
CA LYS A 29 -9.22 -0.03 6.46
C LYS A 29 -7.72 -0.30 6.60
N LYS A 30 -7.31 -1.57 6.53
CA LYS A 30 -5.90 -1.93 6.51
C LYS A 30 -5.31 -1.32 5.24
N GLY A 31 -4.36 -0.39 5.41
CA GLY A 31 -3.69 0.26 4.29
C GLY A 31 -2.90 -0.73 3.45
N VAL A 32 -2.50 -0.31 2.25
CA VAL A 32 -1.79 -1.16 1.28
C VAL A 32 -0.38 -1.45 1.84
N PRO A 33 0.03 -2.72 2.01
CA PRO A 33 1.35 -3.01 2.56
C PRO A 33 2.46 -2.76 1.52
N VAL A 34 3.65 -2.38 2.01
CA VAL A 34 4.86 -2.39 1.17
C VAL A 34 5.15 -3.84 0.76
N GLY A 35 5.46 -4.04 -0.52
CA GLY A 35 5.59 -5.36 -1.13
C GLY A 35 4.31 -5.85 -1.82
N ARG A 36 3.16 -5.19 -1.58
CA ARG A 36 1.92 -5.49 -2.30
C ARG A 36 2.10 -5.30 -3.78
N THR A 37 1.69 -6.28 -4.57
CA THR A 37 1.60 -6.09 -6.02
C THR A 37 0.23 -5.59 -6.43
N LEU A 38 0.22 -4.70 -7.43
CA LEU A 38 -0.98 -4.11 -8.01
C LEU A 38 -1.07 -4.46 -9.49
N LYS A 39 -2.29 -4.59 -10.00
CA LYS A 39 -2.61 -4.59 -11.42
C LYS A 39 -3.01 -3.19 -11.86
N THR A 40 -2.48 -2.77 -13.00
CA THR A 40 -2.76 -1.49 -13.67
C THR A 40 -2.59 -1.67 -15.19
N GLN A 41 -2.57 -0.57 -15.95
CA GLN A 41 -2.33 -0.54 -17.39
C GLN A 41 -1.19 0.44 -17.69
N ASP A 42 -0.44 0.22 -18.76
CA ASP A 42 0.67 1.12 -19.11
C ASP A 42 0.20 2.56 -19.39
N LYS A 43 -1.04 2.74 -19.87
CA LYS A 43 -1.63 4.06 -20.12
C LYS A 43 -1.80 4.91 -18.85
N TYR A 44 -1.84 4.28 -17.66
CA TYR A 44 -1.98 4.98 -16.38
C TYR A 44 -0.63 5.27 -15.71
N LEU A 45 0.47 4.81 -16.28
CA LEU A 45 1.81 5.04 -15.75
C LEU A 45 2.51 6.10 -16.59
N PRO A 46 3.48 6.87 -16.07
CA PRO A 46 4.21 7.84 -16.89
C PRO A 46 4.91 7.19 -18.09
N TYR A 47 4.72 7.67 -19.31
CA TYR A 47 5.43 7.13 -20.48
C TYR A 47 5.76 8.20 -21.50
N LYS A 48 6.82 7.97 -22.27
CA LYS A 48 7.22 8.84 -23.38
C LYS A 48 6.61 8.28 -24.67
N LYS A 49 5.64 8.99 -25.26
CA LYS A 49 4.95 8.57 -26.50
C LYS A 49 5.93 8.20 -27.63
N SER A 50 7.05 8.94 -27.76
CA SER A 50 8.08 8.67 -28.78
C SER A 50 8.93 7.41 -28.54
N LYS A 51 8.84 6.78 -27.36
CA LYS A 51 9.65 5.60 -26.99
C LYS A 51 8.81 4.34 -26.76
N VAL A 52 7.50 4.42 -26.94
CA VAL A 52 6.58 3.30 -26.68
C VAL A 52 5.84 2.98 -27.98
N GLN A 53 6.08 1.78 -28.48
CA GLN A 53 5.42 1.27 -29.68
C GLN A 53 3.99 0.81 -29.38
N GLU A 54 3.78 0.16 -28.23
CA GLU A 54 2.47 -0.33 -27.79
C GLU A 54 2.35 -0.27 -26.25
N LEU A 55 1.18 0.14 -25.76
CA LEU A 55 0.88 0.18 -24.33
C LEU A 55 0.22 -1.13 -23.89
N LYS A 56 0.82 -1.83 -22.93
CA LYS A 56 0.22 -3.08 -22.43
C LYS A 56 -1.06 -2.78 -21.63
N ALA A 57 -2.14 -3.46 -21.99
CA ALA A 57 -3.43 -3.39 -21.28
C ALA A 57 -3.39 -3.97 -19.87
N LYS A 58 -2.36 -4.76 -19.53
CA LYS A 58 -2.13 -5.33 -18.20
C LYS A 58 -0.67 -5.13 -17.80
N ARG A 59 -0.45 -4.41 -16.71
CA ARG A 59 0.86 -4.18 -16.09
C ARG A 59 0.79 -4.54 -14.62
N TRP A 60 1.81 -5.26 -14.16
CA TRP A 60 2.01 -5.49 -12.74
C TRP A 60 3.03 -4.50 -12.21
N VAL A 61 2.76 -3.98 -11.02
CA VAL A 61 3.65 -3.07 -10.30
C VAL A 61 3.72 -3.53 -8.85
N VAL A 62 4.80 -3.17 -8.17
CA VAL A 62 4.97 -3.44 -6.73
C VAL A 62 5.05 -2.14 -5.96
N VAL A 63 4.39 -2.08 -4.81
CA VAL A 63 4.49 -0.97 -3.86
C VAL A 63 5.81 -1.06 -3.13
N ILE A 64 6.67 -0.07 -3.34
CA ILE A 64 7.97 -0.01 -2.72
C ILE A 64 8.03 0.96 -1.56
N ASP A 65 7.11 1.91 -1.43
CA ASP A 65 6.98 2.79 -0.27
C ASP A 65 5.61 3.48 -0.27
N LYS A 66 5.24 4.10 0.84
CA LYS A 66 4.01 4.89 0.96
C LYS A 66 4.10 6.00 2.00
N ASN A 67 3.22 7.00 1.92
CA ASN A 67 3.03 8.00 2.99
C ASN A 67 1.79 7.69 3.84
N THR A 68 1.45 8.59 4.76
CA THR A 68 0.30 8.46 5.67
C THR A 68 -1.05 8.56 4.98
N ASP A 69 -1.10 9.14 3.78
CA ASP A 69 -2.33 9.33 2.98
C ASP A 69 -2.55 8.20 1.97
N GLU A 70 -1.84 7.09 2.16
CA GLU A 70 -1.82 5.94 1.26
C GLU A 70 -1.45 6.31 -0.19
N GLU A 71 -0.67 7.37 -0.39
CA GLU A 71 0.02 7.63 -1.67
C GLU A 71 1.22 6.69 -1.79
N LEU A 72 1.39 6.10 -2.96
CA LEU A 72 2.28 4.97 -3.17
C LEU A 72 3.46 5.36 -4.07
N ALA A 73 4.66 4.90 -3.69
CA ALA A 73 5.77 4.73 -4.62
C ALA A 73 5.73 3.31 -5.17
N ILE A 74 5.74 3.17 -6.49
CA ILE A 74 5.68 1.86 -7.16
C ILE A 74 6.83 1.64 -8.13
N VAL A 75 7.09 0.37 -8.44
CA VAL A 75 8.03 -0.07 -9.47
C VAL A 75 7.35 -1.05 -10.41
N ARG A 76 7.60 -0.91 -11.73
CA ARG A 76 7.00 -1.80 -12.74
C ARG A 76 7.70 -3.15 -12.80
N LEU A 77 6.88 -4.20 -12.94
CA LEU A 77 7.32 -5.56 -13.25
C LEU A 77 7.15 -5.87 -14.74
N THR A 78 8.04 -6.70 -15.26
CA THR A 78 8.05 -7.14 -16.66
C THR A 78 8.57 -8.56 -16.76
N ASP A 79 8.18 -9.29 -17.79
CA ASP A 79 8.63 -10.65 -18.11
C ASP A 79 9.76 -10.68 -19.16
N GLU A 80 10.25 -9.50 -19.56
CA GLU A 80 11.27 -9.33 -20.58
C GLU A 80 12.51 -8.66 -20.00
N LYS A 81 13.68 -9.23 -20.30
CA LYS A 81 14.97 -8.57 -20.02
C LYS A 81 15.12 -7.36 -20.93
N GLN A 82 15.08 -6.17 -20.33
CA GLN A 82 15.15 -4.89 -21.05
C GLN A 82 16.21 -3.97 -20.40
N PRO A 83 16.64 -2.87 -21.06
CA PRO A 83 17.48 -1.88 -20.42
C PRO A 83 16.86 -1.34 -19.12
N ASN A 84 17.71 -1.08 -18.12
CA ASN A 84 17.32 -0.62 -16.78
C ASN A 84 16.30 -1.57 -16.12
N THR A 85 16.56 -2.88 -16.21
CA THR A 85 15.82 -3.90 -15.46
C THR A 85 16.75 -4.82 -14.71
N THR A 86 16.27 -5.40 -13.61
CA THR A 86 16.97 -6.44 -12.85
C THR A 86 16.04 -7.63 -12.62
N HIS A 87 16.60 -8.83 -12.74
CA HIS A 87 15.88 -10.08 -12.48
C HIS A 87 15.50 -10.21 -11.01
N LEU A 88 14.29 -10.69 -10.73
CA LEU A 88 13.77 -10.95 -9.39
C LEU A 88 13.72 -12.48 -9.17
N PRO A 89 14.79 -13.09 -8.66
CA PRO A 89 15.09 -14.51 -8.89
C PRO A 89 14.13 -15.49 -8.20
N THR A 90 13.55 -15.11 -7.06
CA THR A 90 12.68 -16.00 -6.28
C THR A 90 11.20 -15.73 -6.51
N TYR A 91 10.86 -14.67 -7.25
CA TYR A 91 9.49 -14.20 -7.36
C TYR A 91 8.76 -14.93 -8.47
N ARG A 92 7.59 -15.51 -8.15
CA ARG A 92 6.77 -16.25 -9.10
C ARG A 92 5.42 -15.58 -9.28
N LYS A 93 5.24 -14.96 -10.44
CA LYS A 93 3.97 -14.36 -10.88
C LYS A 93 2.91 -15.39 -11.32
N GLY A 94 3.22 -16.70 -11.27
CA GLY A 94 2.32 -17.77 -11.71
C GLY A 94 2.27 -18.02 -13.23
N ASN A 95 3.00 -17.25 -14.04
CA ASN A 95 3.04 -17.38 -15.50
C ASN A 95 4.23 -18.19 -16.04
N ARG A 96 4.99 -18.86 -15.16
CA ARG A 96 6.20 -19.66 -15.47
C ARG A 96 7.34 -18.89 -16.16
N LYS A 97 7.27 -17.56 -16.21
CA LYS A 97 8.32 -16.70 -16.77
C LYS A 97 9.12 -16.04 -15.67
N ASP A 98 10.38 -15.74 -15.98
CA ASP A 98 11.20 -14.85 -15.17
C ASP A 98 10.51 -13.50 -15.00
N THR A 99 10.64 -12.93 -13.81
CA THR A 99 10.15 -11.59 -13.54
C THR A 99 11.32 -10.64 -13.34
N TYR A 100 11.28 -9.51 -14.01
CA TYR A 100 12.21 -8.41 -13.86
C TYR A 100 11.47 -7.20 -13.31
N PHE A 101 12.18 -6.34 -12.58
CA PHE A 101 11.67 -5.03 -12.20
C PHE A 101 12.44 -3.92 -12.90
N LYS A 102 11.75 -2.85 -13.27
CA LYS A 102 12.33 -1.64 -13.86
C LYS A 102 13.05 -0.82 -12.78
N HIS A 103 14.08 -0.07 -13.16
CA HIS A 103 14.82 0.79 -12.22
C HIS A 103 14.19 2.17 -11.99
N PHE A 104 12.93 2.36 -12.37
CA PHE A 104 12.23 3.64 -12.25
C PHE A 104 11.18 3.54 -11.17
N VAL A 105 11.25 4.46 -10.20
CA VAL A 105 10.21 4.65 -9.20
C VAL A 105 9.21 5.68 -9.72
N GLU A 106 7.93 5.36 -9.60
CA GLU A 106 6.83 6.27 -9.93
C GLU A 106 6.04 6.57 -8.65
N ILE A 107 5.74 7.85 -8.44
CA ILE A 107 4.89 8.33 -7.33
C ILE A 107 3.61 9.00 -7.84
N GLU A 108 3.52 9.21 -9.15
CA GLU A 108 2.41 9.86 -9.86
C GLU A 108 2.01 9.02 -11.08
N ASP A 109 0.73 9.07 -11.42
CA ASP A 109 0.15 8.45 -12.60
C ASP A 109 0.45 9.27 -13.87
N SER A 110 -0.03 8.80 -15.02
CA SER A 110 0.13 9.49 -16.31
C SER A 110 -0.48 10.89 -16.38
N GLU A 111 -1.38 11.24 -15.46
CA GLU A 111 -2.07 12.53 -15.37
C GLU A 111 -1.43 13.46 -14.31
N GLY A 112 -0.35 13.02 -13.65
CA GLY A 112 0.32 13.76 -12.58
C GLY A 112 -0.36 13.63 -11.21
N ASN A 113 -1.34 12.72 -11.07
CA ASN A 113 -2.00 12.47 -9.78
C ASN A 113 -1.21 11.47 -8.95
N ALA A 114 -1.20 11.63 -7.63
CA ALA A 114 -0.57 10.66 -6.74
C ALA A 114 -1.18 9.26 -6.89
N ILE A 115 -0.33 8.24 -6.95
CA ILE A 115 -0.76 6.85 -7.11
C ILE A 115 -1.41 6.36 -5.82
N ARG A 116 -2.64 5.85 -5.93
CA ARG A 116 -3.39 5.22 -4.83
C ARG A 116 -4.15 3.99 -5.36
N VAL A 117 -4.46 3.04 -4.48
CA VAL A 117 -5.40 1.96 -4.83
C VAL A 117 -6.82 2.55 -4.84
N ASP A 118 -7.39 2.68 -6.03
CA ASP A 118 -8.66 3.35 -6.30
C ASP A 118 -9.76 2.41 -6.83
N GLY A 119 -9.42 1.13 -7.04
CA GLY A 119 -10.34 0.15 -7.63
C GLY A 119 -10.55 0.32 -9.15
N LYS A 120 -9.86 1.27 -9.79
CA LYS A 120 -10.02 1.63 -11.21
C LYS A 120 -8.69 1.61 -11.96
N LYS A 121 -7.77 2.55 -11.66
CA LYS A 121 -6.44 2.64 -12.27
C LYS A 121 -5.47 1.66 -11.63
N PHE A 122 -5.56 1.49 -10.31
CA PHE A 122 -4.69 0.61 -9.53
C PHE A 122 -5.53 -0.26 -8.62
N LEU A 123 -5.39 -1.57 -8.78
CA LEU A 123 -6.11 -2.56 -8.00
C LEU A 123 -5.11 -3.53 -7.37
N GLU A 124 -5.35 -3.94 -6.13
CA GLU A 124 -4.52 -4.95 -5.47
C GLU A 124 -4.64 -6.31 -6.18
N ASN A 125 -3.52 -7.01 -6.30
CA ASN A 125 -3.51 -8.43 -6.58
C ASN A 125 -3.74 -9.22 -5.28
N ALA A 126 -3.98 -10.53 -5.42
CA ALA A 126 -4.02 -11.44 -4.28
C ALA A 126 -2.68 -11.43 -3.52
N ALA A 127 -2.75 -11.51 -2.19
CA ALA A 127 -1.58 -11.40 -1.32
C ALA A 127 -0.54 -12.51 -1.53
N GLU A 128 -0.93 -13.64 -2.13
CA GLU A 128 -0.01 -14.71 -2.53
C GLU A 128 1.05 -14.26 -3.55
N TYR A 129 0.78 -13.15 -4.25
CA TYR A 129 1.72 -12.55 -5.20
C TYR A 129 2.44 -11.32 -4.64
N ASP A 130 2.39 -11.11 -3.33
CA ASP A 130 3.19 -10.06 -2.71
C ASP A 130 4.67 -10.47 -2.72
N LEU A 131 5.56 -9.48 -2.79
CA LEU A 131 6.99 -9.75 -2.67
C LEU A 131 7.31 -10.10 -1.21
N SER A 132 8.15 -11.12 -1.04
CA SER A 132 8.72 -11.44 0.26
C SER A 132 9.60 -10.28 0.78
N PRO A 133 9.84 -10.19 2.10
CA PRO A 133 10.72 -9.16 2.66
C PRO A 133 12.14 -9.15 2.05
N LYS A 134 12.67 -10.33 1.69
CA LYS A 134 13.99 -10.46 1.06
C LYS A 134 14.00 -9.87 -0.35
N GLU A 135 13.00 -10.17 -1.15
CA GLU A 135 12.83 -9.60 -2.50
C GLU A 135 12.61 -8.10 -2.44
N MET A 136 11.80 -7.64 -1.48
CA MET A 136 11.55 -6.22 -1.28
C MET A 136 12.83 -5.47 -0.90
N ARG A 137 13.65 -6.02 -0.01
CA ARG A 137 14.96 -5.44 0.34
C ARG A 137 15.88 -5.37 -0.87
N PHE A 138 15.98 -6.46 -1.63
CA PHE A 138 16.80 -6.51 -2.85
C PHE A 138 16.34 -5.50 -3.91
N LEU A 139 15.03 -5.43 -4.15
CA LEU A 139 14.45 -4.50 -5.11
C LEU A 139 14.72 -3.05 -4.70
N ARG A 140 14.40 -2.68 -3.45
CA ARG A 140 14.65 -1.33 -2.91
C ARG A 140 16.12 -0.94 -3.05
N ASP A 141 17.02 -1.82 -2.63
CA ASP A 141 18.44 -1.56 -2.71
C ASP A 141 18.91 -1.33 -4.15
N LYS A 142 18.45 -2.17 -5.09
CA LYS A 142 18.78 -1.99 -6.51
C LYS A 142 18.23 -0.70 -7.09
N VAL A 143 16.97 -0.35 -6.83
CA VAL A 143 16.36 0.87 -7.43
C VAL A 143 16.82 2.16 -6.75
N LEU A 144 17.14 2.14 -5.46
CA LEU A 144 17.49 3.36 -4.71
C LEU A 144 19.00 3.60 -4.59
N ASN A 145 19.84 2.57 -4.71
CA ASN A 145 21.28 2.69 -4.49
C ASN A 145 22.11 2.26 -5.71
N HIS A 146 21.70 1.21 -6.42
CA HIS A 146 22.55 0.55 -7.43
C HIS A 146 22.02 0.62 -8.88
N SER A 147 21.23 1.65 -9.20
CA SER A 147 20.80 1.95 -10.57
C SER A 147 21.26 3.33 -11.02
N ARG A 148 21.24 3.58 -12.33
CA ARG A 148 21.50 4.92 -12.89
C ARG A 148 20.48 5.95 -12.40
N GLN A 149 19.26 5.50 -12.12
CA GLN A 149 18.13 6.33 -11.70
C GLN A 149 18.08 6.57 -10.19
N SER A 150 18.99 5.97 -9.41
CA SER A 150 18.99 5.99 -7.94
C SER A 150 18.80 7.38 -7.34
N GLN A 151 19.49 8.40 -7.86
CA GLN A 151 19.39 9.76 -7.33
C GLN A 151 17.97 10.34 -7.52
N GLU A 152 17.41 10.22 -8.72
CA GLU A 152 16.04 10.66 -9.01
C GLU A 152 15.02 9.88 -8.18
N ASN A 153 15.19 8.56 -8.08
CA ASN A 153 14.33 7.69 -7.30
C ASN A 153 14.31 8.09 -5.82
N ARG A 154 15.48 8.36 -5.22
CA ARG A 154 15.56 8.86 -3.83
C ARG A 154 14.85 10.20 -3.67
N SER A 155 15.02 11.13 -4.62
CA SER A 155 14.29 12.41 -4.61
C SER A 155 12.77 12.20 -4.65
N LYS A 156 12.27 11.28 -5.47
CA LYS A 156 10.84 10.93 -5.51
C LYS A 156 10.34 10.37 -4.18
N ILE A 157 11.10 9.48 -3.53
CA ILE A 157 10.74 8.96 -2.20
C ILE A 157 10.73 10.11 -1.17
N LEU A 158 11.70 11.01 -1.19
CA LEU A 158 11.72 12.17 -0.29
C LEU A 158 10.51 13.08 -0.50
N ILE A 159 10.14 13.35 -1.75
CA ILE A 159 8.93 14.14 -2.09
C ILE A 159 7.69 13.46 -1.52
N LEU A 160 7.54 12.15 -1.76
CA LEU A 160 6.40 11.37 -1.26
C LEU A 160 6.28 11.47 0.28
N LYS A 161 7.40 11.37 0.99
CA LYS A 161 7.46 11.40 2.46
C LYS A 161 7.26 12.80 3.06
N LYS A 162 7.62 13.86 2.33
CA LYS A 162 7.48 15.26 2.79
C LYS A 162 6.09 15.84 2.58
N LYS A 163 5.23 15.19 1.79
CA LYS A 163 3.84 15.62 1.63
C LYS A 163 3.13 15.57 3.00
N LYS A 164 2.58 16.71 3.42
CA LYS A 164 1.74 16.78 4.61
C LYS A 164 0.49 15.93 4.40
N PRO A 165 -0.01 15.26 5.45
CA PRO A 165 -1.29 14.57 5.37
C PRO A 165 -2.38 15.55 4.90
N ARG A 166 -3.26 15.12 3.99
CA ARG A 166 -4.50 15.85 3.69
C ARG A 166 -5.45 15.65 4.87
N ASP A 167 -5.76 16.73 5.57
CA ASP A 167 -6.75 16.79 6.65
C ASP A 167 -8.17 16.42 6.17
#